data_AF-A0ABD2JHE1-F1
#
_entry.id   AF-A0ABD2JHE1-F1
#
_cell.length_a   1.000
_cell.length_b   1.000
_cell.length_c   1.000
_cell.angle_alpha   90.00
_cell.angle_beta   90.00
_cell.angle_gamma   90.00
#
_symmetry.space_group_name_H-M   'P 1'
#
loop_
_entity.id
_entity.type
_entity.pdbx_description
1 polymer ?
#
loop_
_entity_poly.entity_id
_entity_poly.type
_entity_poly.pdbx_seq_one_letter_code
_entity_poly.pdbx_strand_id
1 'polypeptide(L)'
;MHSLLCPRASSSQLSALFKRFSVGNGTASTDCATKKGPVDVLRARLLYLSRKRGIRENDILIGGFAEEHLAKMEEHELEQYDRIINGLHTEWELFHYFSGVKEAPDDLDKNAVFQRMRQHFGEKKPRQF
;
A
#
# COMPACT_ATOMS: atom_id res chain seq x y z
N MET A 1 1.26 -53.46 10.02
CA MET A 1 0.67 -52.70 8.90
C MET A 1 1.01 -51.24 9.14
N HIS A 2 1.75 -50.66 8.19
CA HIS A 2 2.76 -49.61 8.37
C HIS A 2 2.32 -48.30 9.03
N SER A 3 3.07 -47.90 10.07
CA SER A 3 3.21 -46.51 10.52
C SER A 3 4.05 -45.75 9.49
N LEU A 4 3.45 -44.79 8.78
CA LEU A 4 4.21 -43.89 7.91
C LEU A 4 4.76 -42.72 8.73
N LEU A 5 6.07 -42.85 8.97
CA LEU A 5 6.98 -41.85 9.49
C LEU A 5 7.10 -40.72 8.44
N CYS A 6 6.60 -39.51 8.75
CA CYS A 6 6.92 -38.32 7.95
C CYS A 6 8.34 -37.84 8.32
N PRO A 7 9.31 -37.81 7.38
CA PRO A 7 10.62 -37.26 7.66
C PRO A 7 10.62 -35.73 7.63
N ARG A 8 11.37 -35.21 8.60
CA ARG A 8 11.63 -33.83 8.96
C ARG A 8 12.53 -33.14 7.92
N ALA A 9 12.21 -31.87 7.65
CA ALA A 9 13.01 -30.77 7.14
C ALA A 9 14.39 -31.06 6.52
N SER A 10 14.56 -30.69 5.24
CA SER A 10 15.87 -30.36 4.65
C SER A 10 15.91 -28.87 4.31
N SER A 11 16.60 -28.13 5.16
CA SER A 11 17.09 -26.78 4.91
C SER A 11 18.26 -26.86 3.95
N SER A 12 18.13 -26.29 2.76
CA SER A 12 19.28 -26.09 1.89
C SER A 12 19.09 -24.88 0.97
N GLN A 13 20.02 -23.94 1.15
CA GLN A 13 20.49 -22.93 0.19
C GLN A 13 19.69 -21.63 0.12
N LEU A 14 20.10 -20.74 1.04
CA LEU A 14 20.13 -19.30 0.86
C LEU A 14 20.87 -18.91 -0.42
N SER A 15 20.46 -17.75 -0.94
CA SER A 15 21.20 -16.79 -1.76
C SER A 15 21.06 -16.85 -3.28
N ALA A 16 20.78 -15.64 -3.79
CA ALA A 16 21.05 -15.16 -5.14
C ALA A 16 20.12 -15.64 -6.27
N LEU A 17 19.03 -14.89 -6.48
CA LEU A 17 18.75 -14.30 -7.80
C LEU A 17 17.72 -13.16 -7.78
N PHE A 18 17.88 -12.16 -6.89
CA PHE A 18 17.19 -10.87 -7.08
C PHE A 18 17.94 -10.09 -8.16
N LYS A 19 17.59 -10.39 -9.41
CA LYS A 19 18.15 -9.76 -10.61
C LYS A 19 17.82 -8.26 -10.57
N ARG A 20 18.89 -7.48 -10.37
CA ARG A 20 19.04 -6.03 -10.56
C ARG A 20 17.94 -5.44 -11.44
N PHE A 21 16.96 -4.78 -10.80
CA PHE A 21 16.06 -3.87 -11.48
C PHE A 21 16.84 -2.61 -11.83
N SER A 22 17.07 -2.43 -13.13
CA SER A 22 17.64 -1.24 -13.74
C SER A 22 16.66 -0.09 -13.57
N VAL A 23 16.93 0.82 -12.62
CA VAL A 23 16.22 2.09 -12.51
C VAL A 23 16.74 3.02 -13.59
N GLY A 24 15.93 3.19 -14.64
CA GLY A 24 16.09 4.26 -15.62
C GLY A 24 15.71 5.61 -15.03
N ASN A 25 16.43 6.64 -15.49
CA ASN A 25 16.35 8.04 -15.10
C ASN A 25 14.93 8.58 -14.91
N GLY A 26 14.62 8.98 -13.68
CA GLY A 26 13.62 9.99 -13.34
C GLY A 26 14.36 11.24 -12.88
N THR A 27 14.15 12.33 -13.60
CA THR A 27 14.79 13.63 -13.41
C THR A 27 14.60 14.23 -12.01
N ALA A 28 15.70 14.73 -11.46
CA ALA A 28 15.82 15.93 -10.64
C ALA A 28 14.97 16.05 -9.36
N SER A 29 15.64 15.85 -8.22
CA SER A 29 15.90 16.95 -7.27
C SER A 29 16.94 16.48 -6.25
N THR A 30 18.19 16.85 -6.49
CA THR A 30 19.12 17.17 -5.41
C THR A 30 18.49 18.31 -4.62
N ASP A 31 18.30 18.15 -3.31
CA ASP A 31 18.82 19.10 -2.32
C ASP A 31 18.68 18.60 -0.86
N CYS A 32 19.85 18.57 -0.22
CA CYS A 32 20.18 19.08 1.12
C CYS A 32 19.06 19.13 2.18
N ALA A 33 19.20 18.28 3.21
CA ALA A 33 18.75 18.47 4.59
C ALA A 33 17.57 19.44 4.80
N THR A 34 16.39 19.09 4.29
CA THR A 34 15.17 19.85 4.51
C THR A 34 14.61 19.52 5.90
N LYS A 35 14.46 20.53 6.76
CA LYS A 35 13.64 20.43 7.96
C LYS A 35 12.19 20.24 7.54
N LYS A 36 11.83 19.00 7.21
CA LYS A 36 10.44 18.62 6.92
C LYS A 36 9.59 18.93 8.15
N GLY A 37 8.48 19.63 7.92
CA GLY A 37 7.49 19.83 8.97
C GLY A 37 6.93 18.48 9.46
N PRO A 38 6.29 18.43 10.64
CA PRO A 38 5.70 17.19 11.15
C PRO A 38 4.73 16.55 10.14
N VAL A 39 3.96 17.37 9.41
CA VAL A 39 3.05 16.93 8.34
C VAL A 39 3.80 16.29 7.16
N ASP A 40 4.96 16.83 6.76
CA ASP A 40 5.74 16.28 5.65
C ASP A 40 6.43 14.96 6.01
N VAL A 41 6.80 14.80 7.28
CA VAL A 41 7.27 13.51 7.82
C VAL A 41 6.14 12.49 7.79
N LEU A 42 4.94 12.89 8.20
CA LEU A 42 3.75 12.03 8.18
C LEU A 42 3.38 11.61 6.74
N ARG A 43 3.35 12.55 5.78
CA ARG A 43 3.14 12.23 4.35
C ARG A 43 4.17 11.23 3.82
N ALA A 44 5.45 11.43 4.12
CA ALA A 44 6.51 10.53 3.69
C ALA A 44 6.36 9.13 4.31
N ARG A 45 5.97 9.04 5.59
CA ARG A 45 5.67 7.79 6.28
C ARG A 45 4.49 7.07 5.63
N LEU A 46 3.38 7.77 5.38
CA LEU A 46 2.18 7.19 4.76
C LEU A 46 2.46 6.68 3.35
N LEU A 47 3.22 7.44 2.56
CA LEU A 47 3.64 7.02 1.22
C LEU A 47 4.47 5.74 1.28
N TYR A 48 5.41 5.65 2.23
CA TYR A 48 6.22 4.45 2.42
C TYR A 48 5.36 3.24 2.80
N LEU A 49 4.46 3.39 3.77
CA LEU A 49 3.56 2.30 4.20
C LEU A 49 2.65 1.82 3.08
N SER A 50 2.20 2.73 2.22
CA SER A 50 1.34 2.41 1.08
C SER A 50 2.03 1.53 0.02
N ARG A 51 3.36 1.60 -0.07
CA ARG A 51 4.18 0.85 -1.04
C ARG A 51 4.79 -0.43 -0.46
N LYS A 52 4.54 -0.72 0.82
CA LYS A 52 5.13 -1.83 1.58
C LYS A 52 4.04 -2.70 2.19
N ARG A 53 3.03 -3.05 1.39
CA ARG A 53 1.94 -3.93 1.82
C ARG A 53 2.27 -5.41 1.54
N GLY A 54 1.46 -6.29 2.12
CA GLY A 54 1.64 -7.75 1.98
C GLY A 54 1.31 -8.30 0.60
N ILE A 55 0.40 -7.66 -0.15
CA ILE A 55 -0.03 -8.08 -1.48
C ILE A 55 0.20 -6.97 -2.51
N ARG A 56 0.60 -7.35 -3.72
CA ARG A 56 0.99 -6.41 -4.78
C ARG A 56 -0.18 -5.60 -5.32
N GLU A 57 -1.38 -6.17 -5.27
CA GLU A 57 -2.62 -5.53 -5.68
C GLU A 57 -2.87 -4.27 -4.84
N ASN A 58 -2.68 -4.37 -3.52
CA ASN A 58 -2.82 -3.23 -2.62
C ASN A 58 -1.70 -2.19 -2.82
N ASP A 59 -0.47 -2.63 -3.07
CA ASP A 59 0.63 -1.70 -3.37
C ASP A 59 0.31 -0.85 -4.61
N ILE A 60 -0.29 -1.45 -5.65
CA ILE A 60 -0.64 -0.74 -6.88
C ILE A 60 -1.81 0.22 -6.65
N LEU A 61 -2.88 -0.26 -6.00
CA LEU A 61 -4.06 0.55 -5.74
C LEU A 61 -3.74 1.70 -4.79
N ILE A 62 -3.29 1.37 -3.58
CA ILE A 62 -3.08 2.33 -2.50
C ILE A 62 -1.85 3.20 -2.79
N GLY A 63 -0.76 2.61 -3.29
CA GLY A 63 0.46 3.34 -3.64
C GLY A 63 0.24 4.34 -4.77
N GLY A 64 -0.48 3.96 -5.82
CA GLY A 64 -0.82 4.88 -6.91
C GLY A 64 -1.72 6.04 -6.45
N PHE A 65 -2.68 5.76 -5.57
CA PHE A 65 -3.50 6.81 -4.96
C PHE A 65 -2.65 7.75 -4.08
N ALA A 66 -1.78 7.19 -3.25
CA ALA A 66 -0.93 7.91 -2.31
C ALA A 66 0.00 8.91 -3.01
N GLU A 67 0.63 8.50 -4.11
CA GLU A 67 1.55 9.35 -4.88
C GLU A 67 0.86 10.60 -5.45
N GLU A 68 -0.41 10.49 -5.86
CA GLU A 68 -1.15 11.58 -6.49
C GLU A 68 -1.92 12.47 -5.51
N HIS A 69 -2.31 11.93 -4.35
CA HIS A 69 -3.22 12.60 -3.42
C HIS A 69 -2.57 13.06 -2.11
N LEU A 70 -1.54 12.37 -1.57
CA LEU A 70 -0.96 12.75 -0.26
C LEU A 70 -0.35 14.16 -0.25
N ALA A 71 0.13 14.64 -1.41
CA ALA A 71 0.67 15.99 -1.54
C ALA A 71 -0.42 17.08 -1.50
N LYS A 72 -1.67 16.74 -1.84
CA LYS A 72 -2.82 17.66 -1.90
C LYS A 72 -3.70 17.60 -0.66
N MET A 73 -3.47 16.61 0.20
CA MET A 73 -4.26 16.38 1.39
C MET A 73 -3.82 17.23 2.57
N GLU A 74 -4.82 17.68 3.32
CA GLU A 74 -4.65 18.37 4.60
C GLU A 74 -4.37 17.37 5.73
N GLU A 75 -3.83 17.85 6.86
CA GLU A 75 -3.45 16.99 8.00
C GLU A 75 -4.58 16.07 8.48
N HIS A 76 -5.80 16.58 8.58
CA HIS A 76 -6.96 15.79 9.00
C HIS A 76 -7.33 14.65 8.02
N GLU A 77 -7.08 14.83 6.71
CA GLU A 77 -7.31 13.79 5.71
C GLU A 77 -6.19 12.74 5.78
N LEU A 78 -4.95 13.17 6.06
CA LEU A 78 -3.83 12.27 6.26
C LEU A 78 -4.02 11.37 7.49
N GLU A 79 -4.60 11.89 8.58
CA GLU A 79 -4.97 11.09 9.75
C GLU A 79 -6.08 10.08 9.43
N GLN A 80 -7.12 10.48 8.69
CA GLN A 80 -8.15 9.56 8.22
C GLN A 80 -7.55 8.47 7.33
N TYR A 81 -6.64 8.85 6.45
CA TYR A 81 -5.91 7.90 5.61
C TYR A 81 -5.07 6.93 6.43
N ASP A 82 -4.34 7.41 7.45
CA ASP A 82 -3.56 6.57 8.37
C ASP A 82 -4.45 5.51 9.05
N ARG A 83 -5.65 5.91 9.51
CA ARG A 83 -6.62 5.00 10.13
C ARG A 83 -7.15 3.94 9.15
N ILE A 84 -7.33 4.28 7.88
CA ILE A 84 -7.78 3.32 6.86
C ILE A 84 -6.69 2.28 6.60
N ILE A 85 -5.42 2.70 6.42
CA ILE A 85 -4.33 1.79 6.03
C ILE A 85 -3.75 1.00 7.21
N ASN A 86 -3.69 1.59 8.41
CA ASN A 86 -3.14 1.01 9.64
C ASN A 86 -4.24 0.58 10.62
N GLY A 87 -5.49 0.57 10.18
CA GLY A 87 -6.64 0.15 10.98
C GLY A 87 -6.65 -1.35 11.28
N LEU A 88 -7.79 -1.81 11.78
CA LEU A 88 -7.99 -3.21 12.21
C LEU A 88 -8.19 -4.20 11.03
N HIS A 89 -8.22 -3.71 9.79
CA HIS A 89 -8.54 -4.53 8.62
C HIS A 89 -7.29 -5.18 8.03
N THR A 90 -7.43 -6.45 7.67
CA THR A 90 -6.37 -7.20 6.96
C THR A 90 -6.24 -6.71 5.52
N GLU A 91 -5.11 -7.01 4.88
CA GLU A 91 -4.85 -6.62 3.49
C GLU A 91 -5.90 -7.16 2.50
N TRP A 92 -6.38 -8.39 2.73
CA TRP A 92 -7.43 -9.00 1.91
C TRP A 92 -8.78 -8.30 2.07
N GLU A 93 -9.15 -7.94 3.30
CA GLU A 93 -10.39 -7.19 3.57
C GLU A 93 -10.34 -5.82 2.88
N LEU A 94 -9.22 -5.12 3.02
CA LEU A 94 -9.01 -3.82 2.41
C LEU A 94 -9.13 -3.89 0.87
N PHE A 95 -8.55 -4.92 0.26
CA PHE A 95 -8.67 -5.17 -1.18
C PHE A 95 -10.13 -5.41 -1.61
N HIS A 96 -10.88 -6.23 -0.87
CA HIS A 96 -12.29 -6.52 -1.18
C HIS A 96 -13.18 -5.29 -1.04
N TYR A 97 -12.93 -4.43 -0.06
CA TYR A 97 -13.66 -3.17 0.11
C TYR A 97 -13.41 -2.21 -1.06
N PHE A 98 -12.15 -2.09 -1.51
CA PHE A 98 -11.82 -1.27 -2.68
C PHE A 98 -12.39 -1.83 -3.98
N SER A 99 -12.40 -3.15 -4.12
CA SER A 99 -12.96 -3.84 -5.29
C SER A 99 -14.49 -3.86 -5.30
N GLY A 100 -15.14 -3.49 -4.20
CA GLY A 100 -16.60 -3.53 -4.05
C GLY A 100 -17.18 -4.95 -3.99
N VAL A 101 -16.35 -5.97 -3.77
CA VAL A 101 -16.79 -7.37 -3.60
C VAL A 101 -17.44 -7.56 -2.24
N LYS A 102 -16.99 -6.79 -1.24
CA LYS A 102 -17.53 -6.79 0.12
C LYS A 102 -17.91 -5.37 0.52
N GLU A 103 -19.01 -5.23 1.24
CA GLU A 103 -19.42 -3.95 1.82
C GLU A 103 -18.44 -3.54 2.93
N ALA A 104 -17.99 -2.29 2.87
CA ALA A 104 -17.15 -1.72 3.92
C ALA A 104 -18.00 -1.48 5.17
N PRO A 105 -17.45 -1.67 6.38
CA PRO A 105 -18.10 -1.26 7.63
C PRO A 105 -18.51 0.21 7.59
N ASP A 106 -19.58 0.56 8.29
CA ASP A 106 -20.13 1.93 8.35
C ASP A 106 -19.07 2.99 8.69
N ASP A 107 -18.11 2.65 9.57
CA ASP A 107 -17.05 3.55 9.98
C ASP A 107 -16.11 3.92 8.83
N LEU A 108 -15.86 2.98 7.90
CA LEU A 108 -15.04 3.21 6.72
C LEU A 108 -15.84 3.88 5.60
N ASP A 109 -17.07 3.45 5.37
CA ASP A 109 -17.89 3.97 4.27
C ASP A 109 -18.25 5.45 4.46
N LYS A 110 -18.41 5.90 5.72
CA LYS A 110 -18.63 7.31 6.07
C LYS A 110 -17.39 8.20 5.90
N ASN A 111 -16.18 7.63 5.78
CA ASN A 111 -14.97 8.43 5.62
C ASN A 111 -14.85 9.00 4.21
N ALA A 112 -14.73 10.33 4.10
CA ALA A 112 -14.60 11.02 2.82
C ALA A 112 -13.36 10.57 2.02
N VAL A 113 -12.25 10.28 2.72
CA VAL A 113 -11.01 9.80 2.08
C VAL A 113 -11.22 8.43 1.45
N PHE A 114 -11.94 7.53 2.12
CA PHE A 114 -12.23 6.19 1.60
C PHE A 114 -13.10 6.25 0.33
N GLN A 115 -14.12 7.10 0.32
CA GLN A 115 -14.94 7.35 -0.87
C GLN A 115 -14.12 7.88 -2.04
N ARG A 116 -13.19 8.83 -1.77
CA ARG A 116 -12.27 9.36 -2.80
C ARG A 116 -11.34 8.27 -3.35
N MET A 117 -10.86 7.35 -2.50
CA MET A 117 -10.10 6.19 -2.96
C MET A 117 -10.93 5.28 -3.88
N ARG A 118 -12.18 4.96 -3.50
CA ARG A 118 -13.08 4.15 -4.35
C ARG A 118 -13.36 4.80 -5.70
N GLN A 119 -13.61 6.11 -5.72
CA GLN A 119 -13.80 6.86 -6.97
C GLN A 119 -12.55 6.77 -7.86
N HIS A 120 -11.36 6.96 -7.28
CA HIS A 120 -10.10 6.87 -8.01
C HIS A 120 -9.88 5.48 -8.65
N PHE A 121 -10.27 4.41 -7.96
CA PHE A 121 -10.14 3.04 -8.46
C PHE A 121 -11.19 2.68 -9.50
N GLY A 122 -12.39 3.25 -9.42
CA GLY A 122 -13.45 3.06 -10.42
C GLY A 122 -13.16 3.76 -11.75
N GLU A 123 -12.48 4.91 -11.71
CA GLU A 123 -12.13 5.69 -12.92
C GLU A 123 -10.94 5.12 -13.68
N LYS A 124 -9.94 4.59 -12.97
CA LYS A 124 -8.75 4.00 -13.58
C LYS A 124 -9.06 2.57 -14.04
N LYS A 125 -9.32 2.39 -15.34
CA LYS A 125 -9.19 1.07 -15.98
C LYS A 125 -7.81 0.49 -15.61
N PRO A 126 -7.72 -0.78 -15.21
CA PRO A 126 -6.44 -1.37 -14.84
C PRO A 126 -5.46 -1.09 -15.98
N ARG A 127 -4.29 -0.52 -15.64
CA ARG A 127 -3.22 -0.35 -16.62
C ARG A 127 -2.86 -1.74 -17.10
N GLN A 128 -3.38 -2.11 -18.27
CA GLN A 128 -3.02 -3.32 -18.97
C GLN A 128 -1.51 -3.21 -19.22
N PHE A 129 -0.74 -4.12 -18.62
CA PHE A 129 0.69 -4.26 -18.87
C PHE A 129 0.91 -5.02 -20.18
#